data_AF-A0A9P4PDW1-F1
#
_entry.id   AF-A0A9P4PDW1-F1
#
_cell.length_a   1.000
_cell.length_b   1.000
_cell.length_c   1.000
_cell.angle_alpha   90.00
_cell.angle_beta   90.00
_cell.angle_gamma   90.00
#
_symmetry.space_group_name_H-M   'P 1'
#
loop_
_entity.id
_entity.type
_entity.pdbx_description
1 polymer ?
#
loop_
_entity_poly.entity_id
_entity_poly.type
_entity_poly.pdbx_seq_one_letter_code
_entity_poly.pdbx_strand_id
1 'polypeptide(L)' 'MAAAAGIGGHDVALRWVMYHSILDGRRGDAVILGCSSVRQMEANLDAVAAGPLSAELVAVINGVWDVVREDAASYHL' A
#
# COMPACT_ATOMS: atom_id res chain seq x y z
N MET A 1 11.22 -8.47 -5.84
CA MET A 1 11.40 -7.14 -5.22
C MET A 1 10.95 -7.13 -3.77
N ALA A 2 9.67 -7.37 -3.45
CA ALA A 2 9.21 -7.52 -2.06
C ALA A 2 9.93 -8.66 -1.29
N ALA A 3 10.12 -9.82 -1.94
CA ALA A 3 10.86 -10.95 -1.37
C ALA A 3 12.35 -10.65 -1.06
N ALA A 4 12.98 -9.70 -1.76
CA ALA A 4 14.38 -9.31 -1.51
C ALA A 4 14.52 -8.43 -0.26
N ALA A 5 13.44 -7.72 0.12
CA ALA A 5 13.36 -6.92 1.34
C ALA A 5 12.82 -7.71 2.56
N GLY A 6 12.49 -9.01 2.38
CA GLY A 6 11.89 -9.82 3.43
C GLY A 6 10.45 -9.44 3.78
N ILE A 7 9.77 -8.66 2.94
CA ILE A 7 8.42 -8.14 3.18
C ILE A 7 7.46 -8.70 2.12
N GLY A 8 6.27 -9.12 2.51
CA GLY A 8 5.24 -9.61 1.58
C GLY A 8 4.68 -8.48 0.71
N GLY A 9 4.37 -8.75 -0.57
CA GLY A 9 3.84 -7.73 -1.48
C GLY A 9 2.55 -7.05 -0.99
N HIS A 10 1.71 -7.79 -0.26
CA HIS A 10 0.52 -7.26 0.42
C HIS A 10 0.85 -6.20 1.48
N ASP A 11 1.87 -6.46 2.32
CA ASP A 11 2.34 -5.51 3.33
C ASP A 11 2.90 -4.24 2.67
N VAL A 12 3.68 -4.42 1.60
CA VAL A 12 4.20 -3.30 0.80
C VAL A 12 3.07 -2.43 0.25
N ALA A 13 2.03 -3.02 -0.33
CA ALA A 13 0.90 -2.28 -0.88
C ALA A 13 0.15 -1.48 0.19
N LEU A 14 -0.19 -2.13 1.33
CA LEU A 14 -0.88 -1.45 2.44
C LEU A 14 -0.07 -0.29 2.99
N ARG A 15 1.22 -0.51 3.26
CA ARG A 15 2.11 0.54 3.81
C ARG A 15 2.36 1.66 2.81
N TRP A 16 2.40 1.38 1.51
CA TRP A 16 2.49 2.44 0.50
C TRP A 16 1.25 3.33 0.52
N VAL A 17 0.03 2.75 0.55
CA VAL A 17 -1.22 3.53 0.60
C VAL A 17 -1.30 4.36 1.87
N MET A 18 -0.92 3.80 3.02
CA MET A 18 -1.03 4.48 4.32
C MET A 18 -0.01 5.62 4.53
N TYR A 19 1.21 5.50 3.99
CA TYR A 19 2.32 6.40 4.34
C TYR A 19 2.90 7.20 3.17
N HIS A 20 2.67 6.76 1.93
CA HIS A 20 3.33 7.28 0.74
C HIS A 20 2.35 7.72 -0.36
N SER A 21 1.04 7.60 -0.11
CA SER A 21 0.01 8.12 -1.02
C SER A 21 -0.23 9.62 -0.83
N ILE A 22 -1.16 10.17 -1.60
CA ILE A 22 -1.60 11.56 -1.49
C ILE A 22 -2.54 11.82 -0.29
N LEU A 23 -3.01 10.77 0.39
CA LEU A 23 -4.00 10.90 1.46
C LEU A 23 -3.41 11.61 2.69
N ASP A 24 -4.19 12.50 3.31
CA ASP A 24 -3.81 13.21 4.53
C ASP A 24 -4.90 13.08 5.60
N GLY A 25 -4.61 12.30 6.65
CA GLY A 25 -5.54 12.11 7.76
C GLY A 25 -5.94 13.41 8.48
N ARG A 26 -5.14 14.47 8.39
CA ARG A 26 -5.50 15.80 8.95
C ARG A 26 -6.62 16.48 8.17
N ARG A 27 -6.85 16.05 6.93
CA ARG A 27 -7.97 16.48 6.07
C ARG A 27 -9.20 15.60 6.21
N GLY A 28 -9.14 14.55 7.04
CA GLY A 28 -10.20 13.57 7.19
C GLY A 28 -10.15 12.43 6.16
N ASP A 29 -9.07 12.33 5.38
CA ASP A 29 -8.88 11.21 4.46
C ASP A 29 -8.68 9.90 5.25
N ALA A 30 -9.24 8.81 4.74
CA ALA A 30 -9.15 7.50 5.37
C ALA A 30 -9.02 6.38 4.33
N VAL A 31 -8.48 5.25 4.78
CA VAL A 31 -8.32 4.03 3.98
C VAL A 31 -9.27 2.97 4.50
N ILE A 32 -10.05 2.36 3.61
CA ILE A 32 -10.92 1.23 3.93
C ILE A 32 -10.12 -0.06 3.76
N LEU A 33 -9.91 -0.80 4.85
CA LEU A 33 -9.24 -2.10 4.82
C LEU A 33 -10.26 -3.21 4.50
N GLY A 34 -10.09 -3.86 3.35
CA GLY A 34 -10.85 -5.05 2.97
C GLY A 34 -10.23 -6.33 3.54
N CYS A 35 -11.06 -7.22 4.09
CA CYS A 35 -10.67 -8.54 4.55
C CYS A 35 -11.83 -9.55 4.43
N SER A 36 -11.55 -10.83 4.23
CA SER A 36 -12.53 -11.92 4.25
C SER A 36 -12.46 -12.80 5.51
N SER A 37 -11.57 -12.48 6.45
CA SER A 37 -11.46 -13.14 7.75
C SER A 37 -10.85 -12.22 8.80
N VAL A 38 -11.08 -12.54 10.08
CA VAL A 38 -10.47 -11.82 11.21
C VAL A 38 -8.95 -11.88 11.14
N ARG A 39 -8.38 -13.05 10.81
CA ARG A 39 -6.93 -13.21 10.65
C ARG A 39 -6.34 -12.28 9.59
N GLN A 40 -7.05 -12.06 8.48
CA GLN A 40 -6.62 -11.09 7.48
C GLN A 40 -6.71 -9.65 7.98
N MET A 41 -7.75 -9.33 8.76
CA MET A 41 -7.85 -8.01 9.40
C MET A 41 -6.66 -7.77 10.33
N GLU A 42 -6.32 -8.74 11.19
CA GLU A 42 -5.17 -8.67 12.10
C GLU A 42 -3.87 -8.46 11.31
N ALA A 43 -3.63 -9.27 10.27
CA ALA A 43 -2.45 -9.11 9.43
C ALA A 43 -2.39 -7.75 8.70
N ASN A 44 -3.55 -7.20 8.28
CA ASN A 44 -3.61 -5.87 7.69
C ASN A 44 -3.25 -4.79 8.71
N LEU A 45 -3.72 -4.91 9.95
CA LEU A 45 -3.41 -3.96 11.02
C LEU A 45 -1.92 -4.01 11.40
N ASP A 46 -1.35 -5.21 11.50
CA ASP A 46 0.09 -5.41 11.78
C ASP A 46 0.96 -4.79 10.67
N ALA A 47 0.56 -4.98 9.41
CA ALA A 47 1.19 -4.37 8.24
C ALA A 47 1.22 -2.84 8.35
N VAL A 48 0.09 -2.22 8.66
CA VAL A 48 0.02 -0.76 8.86
C VAL A 48 0.86 -0.33 10.05
N ALA A 49 0.78 -1.03 11.18
CA ALA A 49 1.54 -0.70 12.40
C ALA A 49 3.07 -0.77 12.21
N ALA A 50 3.56 -1.52 11.22
CA ALA A 50 4.98 -1.60 10.87
C ALA A 50 5.55 -0.28 10.28
N GLY A 51 4.71 0.72 10.00
CA GLY A 51 5.14 2.06 9.66
C GLY A 51 5.60 2.24 8.20
N PRO A 52 6.27 3.36 7.88
CA PRO A 52 6.63 3.69 6.50
C PRO A 52 7.63 2.68 5.91
N LEU A 53 7.53 2.47 4.59
CA LEU A 53 8.53 1.74 3.79
C LEU A 53 9.85 2.50 3.68
N SER A 54 10.94 1.79 3.36
CA SER A 54 12.22 2.41 3.01
C SER A 54 12.13 3.19 1.70
N ALA A 55 12.97 4.22 1.55
CA ALA A 55 12.98 5.06 0.35
C ALA A 55 13.26 4.27 -0.94
N GLU A 56 14.13 3.25 -0.88
CA GLU A 56 14.41 2.35 -1.99
C GLU A 56 13.14 1.61 -2.45
N LEU A 57 12.38 1.05 -1.51
CA LEU A 57 11.18 0.31 -1.83
C LEU A 57 10.06 1.22 -2.35
N VAL A 58 9.95 2.44 -1.84
CA VAL A 58 9.04 3.46 -2.37
C VAL A 58 9.39 3.81 -3.82
N ALA A 59 10.67 4.03 -4.13
CA ALA A 59 11.11 4.32 -5.49
C ALA A 59 10.79 3.18 -6.45
N VAL A 60 10.99 1.93 -6.01
CA VAL A 60 10.63 0.73 -6.78
C VAL A 60 9.13 0.67 -7.06
N ILE A 61 8.28 0.87 -6.05
CA ILE A 61 6.82 0.79 -6.22
C ILE A 61 6.30 1.94 -7.09
N ASN A 62 6.86 3.15 -6.96
CA ASN A 62 6.52 4.26 -7.85
C ASN A 62 6.87 3.93 -9.32
N GLY A 63 8.01 3.27 -9.56
CA GLY A 63 8.37 2.82 -10.91
C GLY A 63 7.42 1.75 -11.48
N VAL A 64 6.74 0.97 -10.64
CA VAL A 64 5.71 0.01 -11.11
C VAL A 64 4.51 0.77 -11.71
N TRP A 65 4.10 1.89 -11.11
CA TRP A 65 2.99 2.70 -11.62
C TRP A 65 3.24 3.16 -13.06
N ASP A 66 4.46 3.59 -13.38
CA ASP A 66 4.81 4.04 -14.73
C ASP A 66 4.64 2.95 -15.79
N VAL A 67 4.72 1.67 -15.40
CA VAL A 67 4.53 0.52 -16.28
C VAL A 67 3.05 0.15 -16.46
N VAL A 68 2.24 0.29 -15.39
CA VAL A 68 0.86 -0.24 -15.37
C VAL A 68 -0.23 0.82 -15.52
N ARG A 69 0.12 2.11 -15.49
CA ARG A 69 -0.85 3.23 -15.51
C ARG A 69 -1.79 3.23 -16.71
N GLU A 70 -1.34 2.75 -17.87
CA GLU A 70 -2.14 2.71 -19.10
C GLU A 70 -3.21 1.60 -19.05
N ASP A 71 -2.99 0.56 -18.25
CA ASP A 71 -3.93 -0.56 -18.04
C ASP A 71 -4.84 -0.34 -16.82
N ALA A 72 -4.62 0.74 -16.06
CA ALA A 72 -5.39 1.03 -14.86
C ALA A 72 -6.83 1.43 -15.21
N ALA A 73 -7.80 0.77 -14.56
CA ALA A 73 -9.20 1.13 -14.73
C ALA A 73 -9.47 2.58 -14.31
N SER A 74 -10.34 3.27 -15.06
CA SER A 74 -10.80 4.61 -14.69
C SER A 74 -11.49 4.58 -13.34
N TYR A 75 -11.21 5.57 -12.50
CA TYR A 75 -11.86 5.71 -11.19
C TYR A 75 -13.29 6.28 -11.28
N HIS A 76 -13.65 6.83 -12.43
CA HIS A 76 -14.99 7.31 -12.74
C HIS A 76 -15.58 6.46 -13.88
N LEU A 77 -16.90 6.29 -13.81
CA LEU A 77 -17.72 5.67 -14.86
C LEU A 77 -18.03 6.70 -15.95
#